data_AF-A0A8S2FQW1-F1
#
_entry.id   AF-A0A8S2FQW1-F1
#
_cell.length_a   1.000
_cell.length_b   1.000
_cell.length_c   1.000
_cell.angle_alpha   90.00
_cell.angle_beta   90.00
_cell.angle_gamma   90.00
#
_symmetry.space_group_name_H-M   'P 1'
#
loop_
_entity.id
_entity.type
_entity.pdbx_description
1 polymer ?
#
loop_
_entity_poly.entity_id
_entity_poly.type
_entity_poly.pdbx_seq_one_letter_code
_entity_poly.pdbx_strand_id
1 'polypeptide(L)'
;MAHEIREQLIQTIIKTFGYTRKQAENLFIELMLCVKRKDLITVFRMGEESQDIDLAILTALLRSQGSSQIDQLMLALHWNRVDIARNYFYHGHQWVEDELYQIMMSALIHDKVEFVQLLLENGIYMQKFLTISRLEELYNTKEGPPNTIHFVMKDIRKLRK
;
A
#
# COMPACT_ATOMS: atom_id res chain seq x y z
N MET A 1 28.49 -18.62 20.20
CA MET A 1 27.27 -18.24 19.46
C MET A 1 27.53 -17.44 18.17
N ALA A 2 27.91 -16.14 18.21
CA ALA A 2 28.08 -15.35 16.98
C ALA A 2 29.19 -15.87 16.03
N HIS A 3 30.31 -16.33 16.58
CA HIS A 3 31.40 -16.95 15.81
C HIS A 3 30.98 -18.29 15.18
N GLU A 4 30.16 -19.09 15.87
CA GLU A 4 29.66 -20.37 15.34
C GLU A 4 28.69 -20.16 14.18
N ILE A 5 27.78 -19.18 14.28
CA ILE A 5 26.86 -18.82 13.20
C ILE A 5 27.62 -18.32 11.97
N ARG A 6 28.66 -17.50 12.17
CA ARG A 6 29.54 -17.04 11.07
C ARG A 6 30.19 -18.22 10.34
N GLU A 7 30.78 -19.16 11.07
CA GLU A 7 31.41 -20.33 10.45
C GLU A 7 30.39 -21.21 9.73
N GLN A 8 29.19 -21.40 10.29
CA GLN A 8 28.10 -22.14 9.63
C GLN A 8 27.67 -21.48 8.32
N LEU A 9 27.54 -20.14 8.29
CA LEU A 9 27.21 -19.38 7.08
C LEU A 9 28.28 -19.51 6.00
N ILE A 10 29.56 -19.39 6.38
CA ILE A 10 30.69 -19.56 5.45
C ILE A 10 30.70 -20.98 4.87
N GLN A 11 30.52 -22.01 5.72
CA GLN A 11 30.44 -23.40 5.25
C GLN A 11 29.27 -23.63 4.31
N THR A 12 28.14 -22.97 4.57
CA THR A 12 26.96 -23.02 3.68
C THR A 12 27.28 -22.39 2.33
N ILE A 13 27.88 -21.20 2.31
CA ILE A 13 28.28 -20.51 1.07
C ILE A 13 29.24 -21.37 0.23
N ILE A 14 30.25 -21.98 0.87
CA ILE A 14 31.21 -22.88 0.20
C ILE A 14 30.48 -24.05 -0.46
N LYS A 15 29.57 -24.71 0.27
CA LYS A 15 28.83 -25.88 -0.23
C LYS A 15 27.85 -25.52 -1.34
N THR A 16 27.14 -24.40 -1.21
CA THR A 16 26.10 -23.99 -2.17
C THR A 16 26.68 -23.48 -3.48
N PHE A 17 27.77 -22.72 -3.43
CA PHE A 17 28.33 -22.04 -4.61
C PHE A 17 29.65 -22.64 -5.11
N GLY A 18 30.23 -23.63 -4.42
CA GLY A 18 31.51 -24.24 -4.79
C GLY A 18 32.73 -23.31 -4.62
N TYR A 19 32.63 -22.33 -3.71
CA TYR A 19 33.66 -21.31 -3.53
C TYR A 19 34.81 -21.76 -2.64
N THR A 20 35.99 -21.18 -2.86
CA THR A 20 37.11 -21.28 -1.91
C THR A 20 36.77 -20.52 -0.62
N ARG A 21 37.43 -20.86 0.50
CA ARG A 21 37.17 -20.19 1.78
C ARG A 21 37.33 -18.67 1.71
N LYS A 22 38.36 -18.19 1.01
CA LYS A 22 38.60 -16.74 0.84
C LYS A 22 37.47 -16.05 0.05
N GLN A 23 36.94 -16.70 -0.99
CA GLN A 23 35.79 -16.18 -1.76
C GLN A 23 34.51 -16.16 -0.90
N ALA A 24 34.27 -17.22 -0.13
CA ALA A 24 33.12 -17.29 0.77
C ALA A 24 33.19 -16.23 1.88
N GLU A 25 34.38 -15.94 2.41
CA GLU A 25 34.60 -14.87 3.39
C GLU A 25 34.33 -13.48 2.78
N ASN A 26 34.73 -13.23 1.53
CA ASN A 26 34.42 -11.99 0.83
C ASN A 26 32.91 -11.82 0.60
N LEU A 27 32.23 -12.86 0.09
CA LEU A 27 30.77 -12.81 -0.12
C LEU A 27 30.03 -12.64 1.21
N PHE A 28 30.50 -13.27 2.28
CA PHE A 28 29.93 -13.08 3.62
C PHE A 28 30.00 -11.60 4.04
N ILE A 29 31.11 -10.90 3.78
CA ILE A 29 31.22 -9.46 4.08
C ILE A 29 30.20 -8.66 3.28
N GLU A 30 30.05 -8.94 1.98
CA GLU A 30 29.05 -8.27 1.12
C GLU A 30 27.62 -8.52 1.61
N LEU A 31 27.27 -9.76 1.96
CA LEU A 31 25.98 -10.11 2.54
C LEU A 31 25.74 -9.34 3.85
N MET A 32 26.74 -9.28 4.73
CA MET A 32 26.63 -8.53 5.98
C MET A 32 26.45 -7.02 5.74
N LEU A 33 27.01 -6.46 4.66
CA LEU A 33 26.76 -5.07 4.26
C LEU A 33 25.31 -4.87 3.81
N CYS A 34 24.75 -5.79 3.01
CA CYS A 34 23.34 -5.74 2.61
C CYS A 34 22.41 -5.81 3.83
N VAL A 35 22.69 -6.72 4.77
CA VAL A 35 21.88 -6.96 5.97
C VAL A 35 21.99 -5.83 7.02
N LYS A 36 22.79 -4.79 6.79
CA LYS A 36 22.81 -3.61 7.68
C LYS A 36 21.46 -2.90 7.75
N ARG A 37 20.74 -2.80 6.62
CA ARG A 37 19.39 -2.22 6.55
C ARG A 37 18.35 -3.32 6.45
N LYS A 38 18.13 -4.02 7.56
CA LYS A 38 17.20 -5.17 7.65
C LYS A 38 15.75 -4.79 7.34
N ASP A 39 15.40 -3.54 7.60
CA ASP A 39 14.10 -2.92 7.31
C ASP A 39 13.77 -2.89 5.81
N LEU A 40 14.78 -2.92 4.93
CA LEU A 40 14.61 -2.94 3.48
C LEU A 40 14.62 -4.35 2.87
N ILE A 41 14.83 -5.39 3.68
CA ILE A 41 14.93 -6.78 3.21
C ILE A 41 13.65 -7.53 3.59
N THR A 42 13.00 -8.12 2.58
CA THR A 42 11.85 -9.01 2.76
C THR A 42 12.18 -10.39 2.21
N VAL A 43 11.89 -11.44 2.97
CA VAL A 43 12.10 -12.84 2.56
C VAL A 43 10.75 -13.46 2.25
N PHE A 44 10.49 -13.72 0.97
CA PHE A 44 9.31 -14.44 0.52
C PHE A 44 9.60 -15.95 0.44
N ARG A 45 8.76 -16.77 1.09
CA ARG A 45 8.91 -18.23 1.11
C ARG A 45 7.85 -18.87 0.23
N MET A 46 8.30 -19.44 -0.88
CA MET A 46 7.42 -20.12 -1.83
C MET A 46 6.92 -21.44 -1.24
N GLY A 47 5.60 -21.59 -1.06
CA GLY A 47 4.95 -22.86 -0.68
C GLY A 47 4.65 -23.06 0.81
N GLU A 48 5.05 -22.15 1.70
CA GLU A 48 4.71 -22.22 3.14
C GLU A 48 3.44 -21.42 3.50
N GLU A 49 3.04 -20.45 2.68
CA GLU A 49 1.88 -19.58 2.93
C GLU A 49 1.08 -19.32 1.64
N SER A 50 -0.23 -19.11 1.81
CA SER A 50 -1.16 -18.70 0.75
C SER A 50 -1.00 -17.23 0.33
N GLN A 51 0.11 -16.59 0.69
CA GLN A 51 0.35 -15.18 0.35
C GLN A 51 0.77 -15.11 -1.12
N ASP A 52 -0.04 -14.46 -1.94
CA ASP A 52 0.30 -14.21 -3.33
C ASP A 52 1.56 -13.35 -3.43
N ILE A 53 2.39 -13.62 -4.46
CA ILE A 53 3.68 -12.95 -4.66
C ILE A 53 3.51 -11.42 -4.77
N ASP A 54 2.42 -10.98 -5.40
CA ASP A 54 2.09 -9.57 -5.53
C ASP A 54 1.85 -8.91 -4.17
N LEU A 55 1.10 -9.56 -3.27
CA LEU A 55 0.86 -9.10 -1.90
C LEU A 55 2.17 -8.98 -1.12
N ALA A 56 3.09 -9.92 -1.30
CA ALA A 56 4.41 -9.87 -0.66
C ALA A 56 5.25 -8.68 -1.16
N ILE A 57 5.25 -8.43 -2.48
CA ILE A 57 5.96 -7.28 -3.08
C ILE A 57 5.37 -5.96 -2.57
N LEU A 58 4.04 -5.81 -2.61
CA LEU A 58 3.38 -4.58 -2.20
C LEU A 58 3.59 -4.31 -0.70
N THR A 59 3.47 -5.35 0.14
CA THR A 59 3.73 -5.23 1.59
C THR A 59 5.18 -4.85 1.88
N ALA A 60 6.15 -5.40 1.13
CA ALA A 60 7.56 -5.05 1.26
C ALA A 60 7.82 -3.57 0.94
N LEU A 61 7.20 -3.06 -0.13
CA LEU A 61 7.30 -1.65 -0.51
C LEU A 61 6.74 -0.73 0.59
N LEU A 62 5.56 -1.04 1.10
CA LEU A 62 4.91 -0.26 2.16
C LEU A 62 5.74 -0.21 3.45
N ARG A 63 6.40 -1.33 3.81
CA ARG A 63 7.30 -1.38 4.98
C ARG A 63 8.57 -0.55 4.79
N SER A 64 9.16 -0.60 3.60
CA SER A 64 10.44 0.05 3.31
C SER A 64 10.37 1.58 3.26
N GLN A 65 9.19 2.13 2.97
CA GLN A 65 9.00 3.57 2.75
C GLN A 65 8.94 4.38 4.06
N GLY A 66 8.75 3.74 5.23
CA GLY A 66 8.47 4.48 6.48
C GLY A 66 7.29 5.45 6.35
N SER A 67 6.44 5.24 5.34
CA SER A 67 5.35 6.13 4.97
C SER A 67 4.26 6.05 6.01
N SER A 68 3.54 7.15 6.18
CA SER A 68 2.43 7.20 7.13
C SER A 68 1.38 6.15 6.76
N GLN A 69 0.60 5.70 7.75
CA GLN A 69 -0.41 4.65 7.53
C GLN A 69 -1.46 5.09 6.50
N ILE A 70 -1.76 6.40 6.45
CA ILE A 70 -2.62 7.00 5.44
C ILE A 70 -2.04 6.86 4.03
N ASP A 71 -0.73 7.07 3.84
CA ASP A 71 -0.06 6.85 2.56
C ASP A 71 -0.16 5.39 2.13
N GLN A 72 -0.03 4.46 3.08
CA GLN A 72 -0.11 3.03 2.79
C GLN A 72 -1.52 2.62 2.34
N LEU A 73 -2.55 3.17 3.00
CA LEU A 73 -3.95 2.94 2.63
C LEU A 73 -4.29 3.60 1.28
N MET A 74 -3.75 4.80 1.01
CA MET A 74 -3.86 5.44 -0.30
C MET A 74 -3.18 4.62 -1.39
N LEU A 75 -1.97 4.08 -1.16
CA LEU A 75 -1.30 3.21 -2.13
C LEU A 75 -2.12 1.94 -2.41
N ALA A 76 -2.68 1.31 -1.38
CA ALA A 76 -3.59 0.18 -1.56
C ALA A 76 -4.81 0.54 -2.44
N LEU A 77 -5.38 1.74 -2.26
CA LEU A 77 -6.47 2.25 -3.08
C LEU A 77 -6.06 2.44 -4.55
N HIS A 78 -4.91 3.07 -4.80
CA HIS A 78 -4.40 3.26 -6.16
C HIS A 78 -4.12 1.92 -6.86
N TRP A 79 -3.61 0.93 -6.11
CA TRP A 79 -3.38 -0.43 -6.60
C TRP A 79 -4.66 -1.28 -6.69
N ASN A 80 -5.79 -0.78 -6.23
CA ASN A 80 -7.05 -1.51 -6.17
C ASN A 80 -6.96 -2.81 -5.33
N ARG A 81 -6.22 -2.75 -4.22
CA ARG A 81 -5.97 -3.89 -3.32
C ARG A 81 -6.70 -3.73 -2.00
N VAL A 82 -7.99 -4.01 -2.02
CA VAL A 82 -8.86 -3.88 -0.83
C VAL A 82 -8.49 -4.88 0.26
N ASP A 83 -7.94 -6.03 -0.11
CA ASP A 83 -7.44 -7.05 0.79
C ASP A 83 -6.29 -6.53 1.67
N ILE A 84 -5.36 -5.77 1.08
CA ILE A 84 -4.29 -5.10 1.81
C ILE A 84 -4.88 -4.05 2.76
N ALA A 85 -5.78 -3.21 2.24
CA ALA A 85 -6.46 -2.17 3.01
C ALA A 85 -7.18 -2.74 4.24
N ARG A 86 -7.89 -3.86 4.07
CA ARG A 86 -8.68 -4.51 5.12
C ARG A 86 -7.83 -4.98 6.29
N ASN A 87 -6.61 -5.46 6.05
CA ASN A 87 -5.69 -5.85 7.13
C ASN A 87 -5.39 -4.67 8.07
N TYR A 88 -5.23 -3.45 7.54
CA TYR A 88 -4.98 -2.27 8.37
C TYR A 88 -6.14 -1.93 9.31
N PHE A 89 -7.38 -2.12 8.86
CA PHE A 89 -8.57 -1.92 9.68
C PHE A 89 -8.76 -3.02 10.74
N TYR A 90 -8.48 -4.29 10.41
CA TYR A 90 -8.57 -5.38 11.37
C TYR A 90 -7.58 -5.30 12.53
N HIS A 91 -6.41 -4.71 12.30
CA HIS A 91 -5.40 -4.53 13.35
C HIS A 91 -5.74 -3.43 14.36
N GLY A 92 -6.95 -2.84 14.30
CA GLY A 92 -7.49 -1.97 15.35
C GLY A 92 -6.83 -0.60 15.44
N HIS A 93 -6.33 -0.09 14.32
CA HIS A 93 -5.72 1.25 14.27
C HIS A 93 -6.75 2.35 14.51
N GLN A 94 -6.37 3.35 15.30
CA GLN A 94 -7.17 4.57 15.48
C GLN A 94 -6.90 5.51 14.31
N TRP A 95 -7.85 5.58 13.39
CA TRP A 95 -7.80 6.50 12.27
C TRP A 95 -8.35 7.87 12.64
N VAL A 96 -7.74 8.92 12.14
CA VAL A 96 -8.29 10.27 12.21
C VAL A 96 -9.39 10.39 11.15
N GLU A 97 -10.57 10.92 11.51
CA GLU A 97 -11.70 11.01 10.59
C GLU A 97 -11.37 11.78 9.30
N ASP A 98 -10.60 12.87 9.40
CA ASP A 98 -10.25 13.68 8.24
C ASP A 98 -9.36 12.93 7.23
N GLU A 99 -8.49 12.04 7.70
CA GLU A 99 -7.68 11.16 6.83
C GLU A 99 -8.58 10.16 6.10
N LEU A 100 -9.53 9.56 6.81
CA LEU A 100 -10.50 8.64 6.21
C LEU A 100 -11.40 9.35 5.19
N TYR A 101 -11.77 10.61 5.42
CA TYR A 101 -12.52 11.40 4.45
C TYR A 101 -11.73 11.67 3.16
N GLN A 102 -10.42 11.86 3.25
CA GLN A 102 -9.58 11.99 2.04
C GLN A 102 -9.55 10.69 1.24
N ILE A 103 -9.43 9.54 1.90
CA ILE A 103 -9.47 8.23 1.22
C ILE A 103 -10.85 8.01 0.60
N MET A 104 -11.93 8.36 1.30
CA MET A 104 -13.28 8.25 0.77
C MET A 104 -13.49 9.13 -0.48
N MET A 105 -13.01 10.38 -0.46
CA MET A 105 -13.03 11.23 -1.65
C MET A 105 -12.31 10.57 -2.83
N SER A 106 -11.10 10.06 -2.59
CA SER A 106 -10.34 9.36 -3.64
C SER A 106 -11.06 8.09 -4.13
N ALA A 107 -11.66 7.32 -3.23
CA ALA A 107 -12.39 6.10 -3.58
C ALA A 107 -13.61 6.40 -4.47
N LEU A 108 -14.35 7.47 -4.16
CA LEU A 108 -15.50 7.91 -4.95
C LEU A 108 -15.08 8.45 -6.33
N ILE A 109 -14.01 9.25 -6.40
CA ILE A 109 -13.51 9.81 -7.66
C ILE A 109 -13.04 8.70 -8.60
N HIS A 110 -12.34 7.70 -8.08
CA HIS A 110 -11.71 6.64 -8.86
C HIS A 110 -12.55 5.36 -9.00
N ASP A 111 -13.86 5.42 -8.70
CA ASP A 111 -14.81 4.32 -8.83
C ASP A 111 -14.39 3.05 -8.05
N LYS A 112 -13.88 3.22 -6.84
CA LYS A 112 -13.37 2.14 -5.98
C LYS A 112 -14.45 1.64 -5.03
N VAL A 113 -15.46 0.98 -5.57
CA VAL A 113 -16.66 0.53 -4.82
C VAL A 113 -16.32 -0.31 -3.58
N GLU A 114 -15.40 -1.27 -3.70
CA GLU A 114 -14.99 -2.13 -2.57
C GLU A 114 -14.31 -1.34 -1.44
N PHE A 115 -13.57 -0.28 -1.78
CA PHE A 115 -12.98 0.62 -0.80
C PHE A 115 -14.04 1.49 -0.13
N VAL A 116 -15.02 1.99 -0.89
CA VAL A 116 -16.16 2.73 -0.31
C VAL A 116 -16.87 1.85 0.72
N GLN A 117 -17.17 0.60 0.37
CA GLN A 117 -17.78 -0.35 1.30
C GLN A 117 -16.92 -0.55 2.55
N LEU A 118 -15.62 -0.83 2.37
CA LEU A 118 -14.69 -1.02 3.48
C LEU A 118 -14.67 0.20 4.42
N LEU A 119 -14.66 1.41 3.89
CA LEU A 119 -14.61 2.64 4.69
C LEU A 119 -15.93 2.90 5.44
N LEU A 120 -17.08 2.59 4.83
CA LEU A 120 -18.39 2.67 5.49
C LEU A 120 -18.51 1.67 6.64
N GLU A 121 -17.98 0.45 6.45
CA GLU A 121 -17.93 -0.58 7.50
C GLU A 121 -17.01 -0.19 8.67
N ASN A 122 -16.01 0.67 8.42
CA ASN A 122 -14.97 1.04 9.39
C ASN A 122 -15.08 2.49 9.91
N GLY A 123 -16.30 3.03 10.00
CA GLY A 123 -16.58 4.24 10.79
C GLY A 123 -16.82 5.53 10.00
N ILE A 124 -16.84 5.49 8.66
CA ILE A 124 -17.31 6.63 7.86
C ILE A 124 -18.83 6.62 7.76
N TYR A 125 -19.46 7.67 8.29
CA TYR A 125 -20.88 7.91 8.13
C TYR A 125 -21.13 8.92 7.01
N MET A 126 -21.84 8.53 5.95
CA MET A 126 -22.11 9.40 4.79
C MET A 126 -22.76 10.74 5.17
N GLN A 127 -23.61 10.76 6.20
CA GLN A 127 -24.25 11.99 6.67
C GLN A 127 -23.25 13.03 7.20
N LYS A 128 -22.16 12.57 7.84
CA LYS A 128 -21.09 13.44 8.37
C LYS A 128 -20.06 13.76 7.29
N PHE A 129 -19.76 12.79 6.43
CA PHE A 129 -18.84 12.96 5.32
C PHE A 129 -19.35 13.94 4.27
N LEU A 130 -20.60 13.85 3.84
CA LEU A 130 -21.12 14.55 2.67
C LEU A 130 -21.52 15.99 2.99
N THR A 131 -20.58 16.92 2.85
CA THR A 131 -20.83 18.37 2.97
C THR A 131 -21.08 18.99 1.59
N ILE A 132 -21.64 20.21 1.54
CA ILE A 132 -21.82 20.95 0.28
C ILE A 132 -20.49 21.11 -0.45
N SER A 133 -19.41 21.43 0.27
CA SER A 133 -18.07 21.60 -0.30
C SER A 133 -17.55 20.32 -0.98
N ARG A 134 -17.65 19.17 -0.29
CA ARG A 134 -17.21 17.88 -0.86
C ARG A 134 -18.11 17.42 -2.00
N LEU A 135 -19.41 17.68 -1.92
CA LEU A 135 -20.34 17.37 -3.00
C LEU A 135 -20.02 18.21 -4.24
N GLU A 136 -19.75 19.50 -4.06
CA GLU A 136 -19.32 20.38 -5.14
C GLU A 136 -18.00 19.91 -5.77
N GLU A 137 -17.04 19.46 -4.97
CA GLU A 137 -15.79 18.88 -5.45
C GLU A 137 -16.04 17.60 -6.27
N LEU A 138 -16.88 16.69 -5.78
CA LEU A 138 -17.25 15.44 -6.49
C LEU A 138 -17.94 15.70 -7.83
N TYR A 139 -18.80 16.71 -7.93
CA TYR A 139 -19.45 17.07 -9.19
C TYR A 139 -18.53 17.77 -10.19
N ASN A 140 -17.50 18.47 -9.71
CA ASN A 140 -16.59 19.27 -10.54
C ASN A 140 -15.27 18.58 -10.87
N THR A 141 -14.99 17.42 -10.27
CA THR A 141 -13.77 16.66 -10.56
C THR A 141 -13.70 16.24 -12.04
N LYS A 142 -12.48 16.23 -12.58
CA LYS A 142 -12.17 15.77 -13.95
C LYS A 142 -11.57 14.37 -13.99
N GLU A 143 -11.27 13.81 -12.82
CA GLU A 143 -10.54 12.55 -12.66
C GLU A 143 -11.47 11.32 -12.62
N GLY A 144 -12.79 11.56 -12.62
CA GLY A 144 -13.81 10.52 -12.68
C GLY A 144 -14.12 10.02 -14.09
N PRO A 145 -14.95 8.98 -14.22
CA PRO A 145 -15.37 8.45 -15.51
C PRO A 145 -16.03 9.55 -16.37
N PRO A 146 -15.90 9.48 -17.70
CA PRO A 146 -16.50 10.47 -18.59
C PRO A 146 -18.00 10.55 -18.35
N ASN A 147 -18.46 11.72 -17.95
CA ASN A 147 -19.87 11.97 -17.67
C ASN A 147 -20.45 13.01 -18.63
N THR A 148 -21.75 12.91 -18.88
CA THR A 148 -22.50 13.86 -19.72
C THR A 148 -22.94 15.09 -18.94
N ILE A 149 -22.81 15.07 -17.60
CA ILE A 149 -23.26 16.14 -16.69
C ILE A 149 -22.57 17.46 -17.03
N HIS A 150 -21.30 17.43 -17.41
CA HIS A 150 -20.59 18.66 -17.78
C HIS A 150 -21.21 19.36 -19.00
N PHE A 151 -21.70 18.60 -19.98
CA PHE A 151 -22.40 19.16 -21.15
C PHE A 151 -23.74 19.76 -20.74
N VAL A 152 -24.51 19.06 -19.91
CA VAL A 152 -25.80 19.54 -19.38
C VAL A 152 -25.62 20.82 -18.56
N MET A 153 -24.61 20.88 -17.68
CA MET A 153 -24.31 22.08 -16.90
C MET A 153 -23.89 23.27 -17.77
N LYS A 154 -23.13 23.04 -18.86
CA LYS A 154 -22.77 24.09 -19.81
C LYS A 154 -24.01 24.69 -20.48
N ASP A 155 -24.97 23.86 -20.86
CA ASP A 155 -26.18 24.34 -21.52
C ASP A 155 -27.12 25.08 -20.56
N ILE A 156 -27.23 24.64 -19.30
CA ILE A 156 -27.97 25.37 -18.26
C ILE A 156 -27.35 26.75 -17.99
N ARG A 157 -26.02 26.87 -17.97
CA ARG A 157 -25.35 28.17 -17.79
C ARG A 157 -25.59 29.12 -18.97
N LYS A 158 -25.74 28.61 -20.20
CA LYS A 158 -26.08 29.42 -21.38
C LYS A 158 -27.53 29.94 -21.33
N LEU A 159 -28.45 29.14 -20.80
CA LEU A 159 -29.86 29.50 -20.67
C LEU A 159 -30.13 30.57 -19.59
N ARG A 160 -29.15 30.86 -18.74
CA ARG A 160 -29.25 31.79 -17.61
C ARG A 160 -28.68 33.18 -17.91
N LYS A 161 -28.24 33.42 -19.16
CA LYS A 161 -27.89 34.73 -19.71
C LYS A 161 -29.00 35.21 -20.61
#